data_AF-A0A9D4M6D8-F1
#
_entry.id   AF-A0A9D4M6D8-F1
#
_cell.length_a   1.000
_cell.length_b   1.000
_cell.length_c   1.000
_cell.angle_alpha   90.00
_cell.angle_beta   90.00
_cell.angle_gamma   90.00
#
_symmetry.space_group_name_H-M   'P 1'
#
loop_
_entity.id
_entity.type
_entity.pdbx_description
1 polymer ?
#
loop_
_entity_poly.entity_id
_entity_poly.type
_entity_poly.pdbx_seq_one_letter_code
_entity_poly.pdbx_strand_id
1 'polypeptide(L)'
;MSLKEGEWLWRGDEATGIAIIDMIRDTPIPQQLNKFWASEENKRNLQLLVRDIVCNDVCANPIIASSVVSDNEALPAIKFGNEIIPELLNWIEEADARIVTHVEWAACINQCQRVVVMSNDIDGFSLLLHVTPYFHTLGMKEIWQQYGTGEKRRMLPLHQVISRLGTPLAKTMIKAHILTGDDCMSKVGTKHAAVTSDPVHFLMNFGETDNLSEQDEALAEK
;
A
#
# COMPACT_ATOMS: atom_id res chain seq x y z
N MET A 1 13.26 -18.84 3.96
CA MET A 1 13.94 -17.75 4.67
C MET A 1 13.85 -16.53 3.77
N SER A 2 12.95 -15.62 4.10
CA SER A 2 12.67 -14.42 3.29
C SER A 2 13.89 -13.49 3.32
N LEU A 3 14.17 -12.79 2.22
CA LEU A 3 15.20 -11.75 2.18
C LEU A 3 14.91 -10.64 3.20
N LYS A 4 13.61 -10.41 3.53
CA LYS A 4 13.23 -9.56 4.66
C LYS A 4 13.81 -10.10 5.96
N GLU A 5 13.57 -11.38 6.32
CA GLU A 5 14.09 -11.98 7.56
C GLU A 5 15.62 -11.85 7.70
N GLY A 6 16.35 -11.92 6.58
CA GLY A 6 17.78 -11.66 6.54
C GLY A 6 18.17 -10.20 6.80
N GLU A 7 17.43 -9.23 6.26
CA GLU A 7 17.65 -7.80 6.53
C GLU A 7 17.26 -7.38 7.96
N TRP A 8 16.21 -7.98 8.53
CA TRP A 8 15.85 -7.80 9.95
C TRP A 8 16.97 -8.30 10.87
N LEU A 9 17.61 -9.44 10.52
CA LEU A 9 18.73 -9.98 11.29
C LEU A 9 19.98 -9.08 11.26
N TRP A 10 20.28 -8.43 10.13
CA TRP A 10 21.46 -7.55 10.00
C TRP A 10 21.28 -6.18 10.67
N ARG A 11 20.05 -5.71 10.87
CA ARG A 11 19.74 -4.50 11.66
C ARG A 11 19.58 -4.77 13.15
N GLY A 12 19.47 -6.04 13.53
CA GLY A 12 19.39 -6.52 14.91
C GLY A 12 20.77 -6.67 15.55
N ASP A 13 21.56 -5.61 15.63
CA ASP A 13 22.34 -5.45 16.86
C ASP A 13 21.27 -5.26 17.95
N GLU A 14 21.21 -6.16 18.95
CA GLU A 14 20.15 -6.27 19.97
C GLU A 14 19.98 -4.96 20.77
N ALA A 15 19.37 -3.96 20.14
CA ALA A 15 18.97 -2.73 20.76
C ALA A 15 17.76 -3.08 21.62
N THR A 16 18.02 -3.40 22.89
CA THR A 16 16.98 -3.51 23.92
C THR A 16 16.10 -2.26 23.81
N GLY A 17 14.85 -2.47 23.38
CA GLY A 17 13.92 -1.38 23.13
C GLY A 17 13.72 -0.55 24.39
N ILE A 18 13.59 0.76 24.23
CA ILE A 18 13.12 1.61 25.34
C ILE A 18 11.59 1.61 25.30
N ALA A 19 10.92 1.58 26.45
CA ALA A 19 9.46 1.75 26.50
C ALA A 19 9.15 3.17 26.98
N ILE A 20 8.35 3.89 26.21
CA ILE A 20 7.79 5.18 26.63
C ILE A 20 6.39 4.91 27.18
N ILE A 21 6.29 5.00 28.50
CA ILE A 21 5.03 4.87 29.23
C ILE A 21 4.22 6.15 29.01
N ASP A 22 2.92 6.00 28.79
CA ASP A 22 1.94 7.10 28.67
C ASP A 22 2.32 8.16 27.61
N MET A 23 2.57 7.71 26.38
CA MET A 23 2.84 8.63 25.28
C MET A 23 1.60 9.49 24.95
N ILE A 24 1.78 10.80 25.01
CA ILE A 24 0.78 11.85 24.79
C ILE A 24 1.26 12.84 23.72
N ARG A 25 0.39 13.77 23.30
CA ARG A 25 0.68 14.77 22.26
C ARG A 25 1.95 15.60 22.57
N ASP A 26 2.21 15.88 23.84
CA ASP A 26 3.35 16.69 24.28
C ASP A 26 4.59 15.84 24.65
N THR A 27 4.55 14.52 24.46
CA THR A 27 5.71 13.66 24.71
C THR A 27 6.87 14.07 23.79
N PRO A 28 8.07 14.36 24.33
CA PRO A 28 9.20 14.75 23.52
C PRO A 28 9.60 13.69 22.49
N ILE A 29 10.06 14.13 21.32
CA ILE A 29 10.59 13.22 20.29
C ILE A 29 11.76 12.42 20.87
N PRO A 30 11.74 11.07 20.82
CA PRO A 30 12.79 10.24 21.38
C PRO A 30 14.15 10.55 20.73
N GLN A 31 15.17 10.81 21.55
CA GLN A 31 16.53 11.02 21.04
C GLN A 31 17.16 9.71 20.51
N GLN A 32 16.78 8.57 21.06
CA GLN A 32 17.28 7.25 20.68
C GLN A 32 16.27 6.53 19.77
N LEU A 33 16.04 7.07 18.56
CA LEU A 33 15.03 6.57 17.63
C LEU A 33 15.17 5.07 17.33
N ASN A 34 16.38 4.55 17.16
CA ASN A 34 16.58 3.12 16.88
C ASN A 34 16.04 2.23 18.01
N LYS A 35 16.25 2.61 19.27
CA LYS A 35 15.70 1.87 20.43
C LYS A 35 14.21 2.10 20.59
N PHE A 36 13.71 3.27 20.19
CA PHE A 36 12.28 3.55 20.20
C PHE A 36 11.55 2.64 19.22
N TRP A 37 12.03 2.55 17.97
CA TRP A 37 11.45 1.71 16.92
C TRP A 37 11.67 0.21 17.14
N ALA A 38 12.60 -0.20 17.99
CA ALA A 38 12.76 -1.61 18.38
C ALA A 38 11.67 -2.09 19.36
N SER A 39 10.90 -1.18 19.97
CA SER A 39 9.83 -1.53 20.91
C SER A 39 8.47 -1.58 20.21
N GLU A 40 7.85 -2.76 20.17
CA GLU A 40 6.48 -2.93 19.66
C GLU A 40 5.45 -2.11 20.44
N GLU A 41 5.65 -1.96 21.75
CA GLU A 41 4.79 -1.14 22.60
C GLU A 41 4.82 0.34 22.18
N ASN A 42 5.99 0.86 21.82
CA ASN A 42 6.10 2.23 21.32
C ASN A 42 5.42 2.42 19.97
N LYS A 43 5.58 1.48 19.03
CA LYS A 43 4.90 1.52 17.73
C LYS A 43 3.39 1.53 17.90
N ARG A 44 2.89 0.61 18.73
CA ARG A 44 1.49 0.52 19.12
C ARG A 44 0.97 1.83 19.73
N ASN A 45 1.65 2.34 20.75
CA ASN A 45 1.24 3.58 21.42
C ASN A 45 1.28 4.77 20.45
N LEU A 46 2.21 4.80 19.50
CA LEU A 46 2.32 5.87 18.50
C LEU A 46 1.13 5.86 17.56
N GLN A 47 0.75 4.69 17.06
CA GLN A 47 -0.39 4.55 16.17
C GLN A 47 -1.69 4.93 16.89
N LEU A 48 -1.87 4.54 18.15
CA LEU A 48 -3.02 4.93 18.96
C LEU A 48 -3.07 6.45 19.19
N LEU A 49 -1.94 7.07 19.54
CA LEU A 49 -1.85 8.51 19.73
C LEU A 49 -2.16 9.27 18.43
N VAL A 50 -1.57 8.87 17.30
CA VAL A 50 -1.82 9.51 16.00
C VAL A 50 -3.28 9.39 15.60
N ARG A 51 -3.89 8.21 15.80
CA ARG A 51 -5.32 7.98 15.55
C ARG A 51 -6.19 8.90 16.41
N ASP A 52 -5.90 9.02 17.69
CA ASP A 52 -6.63 9.89 18.62
C ASP A 52 -6.50 11.37 18.23
N ILE A 53 -5.28 11.83 17.91
CA ILE A 53 -5.02 13.19 17.43
C ILE A 53 -5.83 13.51 16.18
N VAL A 54 -5.83 12.61 15.19
CA VAL A 54 -6.53 12.82 13.91
C VAL A 54 -8.05 12.83 14.09
N CYS A 55 -8.58 11.98 14.97
CA CYS A 55 -10.03 11.90 15.22
C CYS A 55 -10.57 13.03 16.10
N ASN A 56 -9.73 13.61 16.97
CA ASN A 56 -10.12 14.67 17.90
C ASN A 56 -9.84 16.09 17.38
N ASP A 57 -9.00 16.27 16.36
CA ASP A 57 -8.79 17.59 15.75
C ASP A 57 -10.02 18.05 14.97
N VAL A 58 -10.42 19.32 15.17
CA VAL A 58 -11.54 19.93 14.46
C VAL A 58 -11.17 20.17 13.01
N CYS A 59 -11.61 19.28 12.13
CA CYS A 59 -11.49 19.47 10.68
C CYS A 59 -12.85 19.85 10.08
N ALA A 60 -12.83 20.74 9.08
CA ALA A 60 -14.05 21.13 8.36
C ALA A 60 -14.67 19.97 7.56
N ASN A 61 -13.90 18.91 7.28
CA ASN A 61 -14.34 17.72 6.56
C ASN A 61 -14.24 16.49 7.47
N PRO A 62 -15.17 15.52 7.37
CA PRO A 62 -15.10 14.29 8.14
C PRO A 62 -13.84 13.50 7.76
N ILE A 63 -12.96 13.27 8.73
CA ILE A 63 -11.79 12.39 8.58
C ILE A 63 -12.18 10.99 9.04
N ILE A 64 -11.75 9.97 8.30
CA ILE A 64 -11.86 8.57 8.67
C ILE A 64 -10.45 8.02 8.81
N ALA A 65 -10.10 7.52 9.99
CA ALA A 65 -8.79 6.95 10.30
C ALA A 65 -8.91 5.45 10.58
N SER A 66 -8.06 4.65 9.92
CA SER A 66 -7.97 3.20 10.11
C SER A 66 -6.57 2.80 10.58
N SER A 67 -6.50 1.82 11.45
CA SER A 67 -5.24 1.42 12.08
C SER A 67 -5.21 -0.09 12.35
N VAL A 68 -4.18 -0.76 11.85
CA VAL A 68 -3.67 -2.00 12.46
C VAL A 68 -2.70 -1.55 13.54
N VAL A 69 -2.93 -1.98 14.79
CA VAL A 69 -2.22 -1.52 15.99
C VAL A 69 -1.02 -2.41 16.31
N SER A 70 -1.16 -3.70 16.05
CA SER A 70 -0.08 -4.70 16.10
C SER A 70 -0.50 -5.95 15.32
N ASP A 71 0.41 -6.91 15.16
CA ASP A 71 0.12 -8.21 14.54
C ASP A 71 -1.08 -8.95 15.17
N ASN A 72 -1.38 -8.67 16.44
CA ASN A 72 -2.46 -9.30 17.19
C ASN A 72 -3.62 -8.35 17.52
N GLU A 73 -3.57 -7.10 17.05
CA GLU A 73 -4.59 -6.09 17.35
C GLU A 73 -4.88 -5.22 16.12
N ALA A 74 -6.08 -5.36 15.56
CA ALA A 74 -6.64 -4.44 14.59
C ALA A 74 -7.85 -3.71 15.19
N LEU A 75 -7.97 -2.41 14.91
CA LEU A 75 -9.09 -1.60 15.37
C LEU A 75 -9.95 -1.17 14.17
N PRO A 76 -11.28 -1.06 14.36
CA PRO A 76 -12.15 -0.57 13.31
C PRO A 76 -11.80 0.89 12.98
N ALA A 77 -12.17 1.33 11.78
CA ALA A 77 -11.98 2.73 11.41
C ALA A 77 -12.85 3.62 12.29
N ILE A 78 -12.35 4.81 12.61
CA ILE A 78 -13.11 5.83 13.33
C ILE A 78 -13.27 7.03 12.42
N LYS A 79 -14.49 7.51 12.35
CA LYS A 79 -14.86 8.79 11.75
C LYS A 79 -14.88 9.88 12.81
N PHE A 80 -14.59 11.11 12.39
CA PHE A 80 -14.70 12.32 13.22
C PHE A 80 -15.92 12.29 14.15
N GLY A 81 -15.70 12.56 15.45
CA GLY A 81 -16.73 12.45 16.48
C GLY A 81 -16.85 11.06 17.13
N ASN A 82 -15.83 10.19 16.97
CA ASN A 82 -15.75 8.84 17.53
C ASN A 82 -16.82 7.86 17.03
N GLU A 83 -17.33 8.06 15.81
CA GLU A 83 -18.22 7.12 15.13
C GLU A 83 -17.40 5.95 14.57
N ILE A 84 -17.72 4.72 14.97
CA ILE A 84 -17.02 3.51 14.54
C ILE A 84 -17.58 3.03 13.21
N ILE A 85 -16.71 2.69 12.26
CA ILE A 85 -17.04 2.08 10.97
C ILE A 85 -16.50 0.63 10.98
N PRO A 86 -17.31 -0.35 11.41
CA PRO A 86 -16.87 -1.74 11.55
C PRO A 86 -16.51 -2.40 10.21
N GLU A 87 -17.09 -1.95 9.09
CA GLU A 87 -16.84 -2.48 7.74
C GLU A 87 -15.40 -2.24 7.26
N LEU A 88 -14.70 -1.29 7.87
CA LEU A 88 -13.31 -0.97 7.56
C LEU A 88 -12.31 -1.64 8.52
N LEU A 89 -12.76 -2.51 9.42
CA LEU A 89 -11.86 -3.35 10.22
C LEU A 89 -11.13 -4.34 9.30
N ASN A 90 -9.81 -4.22 9.22
CA ASN A 90 -8.97 -5.15 8.45
C ASN A 90 -7.59 -5.31 9.09
N TRP A 91 -6.93 -6.42 8.76
CA TRP A 91 -5.60 -6.81 9.24
C TRP A 91 -4.48 -6.49 8.24
N ILE A 92 -4.78 -5.66 7.25
CA ILE A 92 -3.81 -5.30 6.22
C ILE A 92 -2.86 -4.28 6.82
N GLU A 93 -1.63 -4.67 7.11
CA GLU A 93 -0.62 -3.82 7.75
C GLU A 93 -0.24 -2.62 6.85
N GLU A 94 0.03 -2.90 5.57
CA GLU A 94 0.45 -1.89 4.60
C GLU A 94 -0.66 -0.89 4.26
N ALA A 95 -0.34 0.40 4.32
CA ALA A 95 -1.32 1.48 4.17
C ALA A 95 -1.84 1.62 2.72
N ASP A 96 -0.99 1.34 1.73
CA ASP A 96 -1.31 1.39 0.31
C ASP A 96 -2.26 0.25 -0.11
N ALA A 97 -2.18 -0.92 0.52
CA ALA A 97 -3.15 -1.98 0.37
C ALA A 97 -4.44 -1.68 1.15
N ARG A 98 -4.32 -1.13 2.37
CA ARG A 98 -5.49 -0.74 3.17
C ARG A 98 -6.36 0.29 2.49
N ILE A 99 -5.79 1.24 1.74
CA ILE A 99 -6.58 2.29 1.06
C ILE A 99 -7.57 1.71 0.04
N VAL A 100 -7.30 0.54 -0.53
CA VAL A 100 -8.21 -0.16 -1.45
C VAL A 100 -9.54 -0.46 -0.77
N THR A 101 -9.51 -0.91 0.49
CA THR A 101 -10.72 -1.19 1.28
C THR A 101 -11.55 0.07 1.55
N HIS A 102 -10.88 1.21 1.74
CA HIS A 102 -11.55 2.51 1.90
C HIS A 102 -12.22 2.97 0.60
N VAL A 103 -11.56 2.77 -0.54
CA VAL A 103 -12.12 3.11 -1.86
C VAL A 103 -13.35 2.24 -2.15
N GLU A 104 -13.27 0.94 -1.86
CA GLU A 104 -14.39 0.01 -1.98
C GLU A 104 -15.56 0.42 -1.09
N TRP A 105 -15.32 0.68 0.20
CA TRP A 105 -16.33 1.14 1.12
C TRP A 105 -16.98 2.46 0.65
N ALA A 106 -16.18 3.41 0.15
CA ALA A 106 -16.70 4.65 -0.41
C ALA A 106 -17.59 4.40 -1.64
N ALA A 107 -17.24 3.43 -2.49
CA ALA A 107 -18.04 3.06 -3.65
C ALA A 107 -19.36 2.37 -3.24
N CYS A 108 -19.30 1.38 -2.35
CA CYS A 108 -20.44 0.54 -1.99
C CYS A 108 -21.40 1.22 -1.00
N ILE A 109 -20.87 1.88 0.03
CA ILE A 109 -21.67 2.42 1.13
C ILE A 109 -22.03 3.88 0.87
N ASN A 110 -21.07 4.71 0.48
CA ASN A 110 -21.32 6.13 0.22
C ASN A 110 -21.73 6.42 -1.23
N GLN A 111 -21.74 5.41 -2.10
CA GLN A 111 -22.07 5.56 -3.53
C GLN A 111 -21.21 6.62 -4.22
N CYS A 112 -19.96 6.78 -3.76
CA CYS A 112 -19.02 7.72 -4.33
C CYS A 112 -18.68 7.31 -5.76
N GLN A 113 -18.84 8.24 -6.70
CA GLN A 113 -18.48 8.02 -8.11
C GLN A 113 -17.07 8.55 -8.44
N ARG A 114 -16.47 9.32 -7.54
CA ARG A 114 -15.15 9.90 -7.70
C ARG A 114 -14.36 9.75 -6.41
N VAL A 115 -13.11 9.32 -6.53
CA VAL A 115 -12.15 9.28 -5.41
C VAL A 115 -10.80 9.82 -5.86
N VAL A 116 -10.12 10.48 -4.92
CA VAL A 116 -8.72 10.88 -5.06
C VAL A 116 -7.92 10.18 -3.99
N VAL A 117 -7.00 9.31 -4.40
CA VAL A 117 -6.05 8.66 -3.49
C VAL A 117 -4.78 9.49 -3.48
N MET A 118 -4.32 9.87 -2.29
CA MET A 118 -3.10 10.66 -2.10
C MET A 118 -1.98 9.74 -1.63
N SER A 119 -1.03 9.45 -2.51
CA SER A 119 0.16 8.64 -2.21
C SER A 119 1.30 8.98 -3.17
N ASN A 120 2.52 9.03 -2.65
CA ASN A 120 3.73 9.12 -3.47
C ASN A 120 4.31 7.76 -3.81
N ASP A 121 3.71 6.70 -3.28
CA ASP A 121 4.19 5.34 -3.39
C ASP A 121 3.85 4.73 -4.76
N ILE A 122 4.80 4.01 -5.32
CA ILE A 122 4.65 3.27 -6.57
C ILE A 122 3.88 1.97 -6.33
N ASP A 123 4.02 1.35 -5.16
CA ASP A 123 3.32 0.12 -4.80
C ASP A 123 1.81 0.37 -4.82
N GLY A 124 1.38 1.46 -4.17
CA GLY A 124 0.01 1.96 -4.23
C GLY A 124 -0.47 2.31 -5.64
N PHE A 125 0.38 2.91 -6.49
CA PHE A 125 0.01 3.19 -7.88
C PHE A 125 -0.26 1.90 -8.68
N SER A 126 0.67 0.94 -8.62
CA SER A 126 0.58 -0.35 -9.30
C SER A 126 -0.65 -1.13 -8.84
N LEU A 127 -0.91 -1.13 -7.53
CA LEU A 127 -2.09 -1.75 -6.93
C LEU A 127 -3.39 -1.08 -7.40
N LEU A 128 -3.49 0.26 -7.31
CA LEU A 128 -4.68 0.99 -7.73
C LEU A 128 -5.00 0.79 -9.21
N LEU A 129 -3.98 0.77 -10.07
CA LEU A 129 -4.17 0.51 -11.49
C LEU A 129 -4.74 -0.90 -11.74
N HIS A 130 -4.26 -1.89 -10.98
CA HIS A 130 -4.75 -3.26 -11.04
C HIS A 130 -6.22 -3.38 -10.60
N VAL A 131 -6.62 -2.70 -9.50
CA VAL A 131 -7.97 -2.83 -8.92
C VAL A 131 -9.01 -1.86 -9.49
N THR A 132 -8.61 -0.78 -10.18
CA THR A 132 -9.56 0.19 -10.75
C THR A 132 -10.64 -0.42 -11.67
N PRO A 133 -10.37 -1.42 -12.52
CA PRO A 133 -11.42 -2.08 -13.31
C PRO A 133 -12.51 -2.71 -12.43
N TYR A 134 -12.15 -3.25 -11.26
CA TYR A 134 -13.12 -3.75 -10.28
C TYR A 134 -13.93 -2.61 -9.66
N PHE A 135 -13.31 -1.50 -9.30
CA PHE A 135 -14.04 -0.34 -8.79
C PHE A 135 -15.05 0.23 -9.80
N HIS A 136 -14.74 0.18 -11.10
CA HIS A 136 -15.73 0.55 -12.12
C HIS A 136 -16.97 -0.35 -12.09
N THR A 137 -16.85 -1.64 -11.77
CA THR A 137 -18.01 -2.53 -11.63
C THR A 137 -18.87 -2.19 -10.41
N LEU A 138 -18.29 -1.52 -9.41
CA LEU A 138 -19.00 -0.99 -8.24
C LEU A 138 -19.62 0.40 -8.48
N GLY A 139 -19.53 0.95 -9.69
CA GLY A 139 -20.11 2.25 -10.06
C GLY A 139 -19.17 3.45 -9.86
N MET A 140 -17.90 3.22 -9.48
CA MET A 140 -16.88 4.27 -9.48
C MET A 140 -16.61 4.72 -10.92
N LYS A 141 -16.67 6.02 -11.18
CA LYS A 141 -16.43 6.60 -12.53
C LYS A 141 -15.04 7.15 -12.68
N GLU A 142 -14.51 7.75 -11.61
CA GLU A 142 -13.26 8.48 -11.64
C GLU A 142 -12.38 8.12 -10.45
N ILE A 143 -11.26 7.50 -10.75
CA ILE A 143 -10.20 7.24 -9.77
C ILE A 143 -8.99 8.06 -10.18
N TRP A 144 -8.47 8.82 -9.22
CA TRP A 144 -7.32 9.69 -9.38
C TRP A 144 -6.26 9.35 -8.36
N GLN A 145 -5.00 9.35 -8.80
CA GLN A 145 -3.84 9.31 -7.90
C GLN A 145 -3.23 10.70 -7.83
N GLN A 146 -3.16 11.28 -6.64
CA GLN A 146 -2.39 12.49 -6.37
C GLN A 146 -1.02 12.11 -5.83
N TYR A 147 0.03 12.64 -6.45
CA TYR A 147 1.42 12.47 -6.03
C TYR A 147 2.18 13.80 -6.11
N GLY A 148 3.38 13.85 -5.54
CA GLY A 148 4.20 15.04 -5.36
C GLY A 148 3.80 15.89 -4.15
N THR A 149 4.68 16.82 -3.79
CA THR A 149 4.49 17.75 -2.67
C THR A 149 4.62 19.20 -3.13
N GLY A 150 3.96 20.12 -2.41
CA GLY A 150 3.96 21.56 -2.74
C GLY A 150 3.53 21.86 -4.18
N GLU A 151 4.34 22.66 -4.88
CA GLU A 151 4.11 23.06 -6.29
C GLU A 151 4.29 21.91 -7.30
N LYS A 152 4.93 20.81 -6.88
CA LYS A 152 5.14 19.61 -7.70
C LYS A 152 4.01 18.59 -7.57
N ARG A 153 2.88 18.95 -6.95
CA ARG A 153 1.69 18.10 -6.93
C ARG A 153 1.18 17.84 -8.34
N ARG A 154 0.83 16.59 -8.62
CA ARG A 154 0.32 16.12 -9.89
C ARG A 154 -0.86 15.18 -9.64
N MET A 155 -1.77 15.15 -10.60
CA MET A 155 -2.96 14.30 -10.58
C MET A 155 -2.89 13.35 -11.77
N LEU A 156 -3.01 12.05 -11.53
CA LEU A 156 -3.01 11.02 -12.55
C LEU A 156 -4.39 10.36 -12.63
N PRO A 157 -5.11 10.48 -13.76
CA PRO A 157 -6.42 9.87 -13.95
C PRO A 157 -6.30 8.38 -14.27
N LEU A 158 -6.36 7.51 -13.27
CA LEU A 158 -6.23 6.06 -13.46
C LEU A 158 -7.33 5.48 -14.36
N HIS A 159 -8.55 6.00 -14.24
CA HIS A 159 -9.68 5.65 -15.11
C HIS A 159 -9.39 5.91 -16.61
N GLN A 160 -8.67 6.99 -16.95
CA GLN A 160 -8.26 7.27 -18.33
C GLN A 160 -7.08 6.41 -18.78
N VAL A 161 -6.13 6.14 -17.88
CA VAL A 161 -5.00 5.24 -18.16
C VAL A 161 -5.53 3.87 -18.57
N ILE A 162 -6.50 3.32 -17.83
CA ILE A 162 -7.12 2.03 -18.15
C ILE A 162 -7.90 2.07 -19.45
N SER A 163 -8.64 3.14 -19.71
CA SER A 163 -9.34 3.31 -20.99
C SER A 163 -8.39 3.29 -22.20
N ARG A 164 -7.12 3.69 -22.01
CA ARG A 164 -6.11 3.71 -23.07
C ARG A 164 -5.30 2.41 -23.17
N LEU A 165 -4.92 1.83 -22.03
CA LEU A 165 -4.13 0.59 -21.98
C LEU A 165 -4.98 -0.67 -22.18
N GLY A 166 -6.25 -0.61 -21.82
CA GLY A 166 -7.12 -1.77 -21.69
C GLY A 166 -6.93 -2.51 -20.35
N THR A 167 -7.99 -3.16 -19.89
CA THR A 167 -8.01 -3.91 -18.63
C THR A 167 -6.91 -4.99 -18.54
N PRO A 168 -6.64 -5.80 -19.58
CA PRO A 168 -5.60 -6.83 -19.48
C PRO A 168 -4.23 -6.26 -19.14
N LEU A 169 -3.80 -5.23 -19.87
CA LEU A 169 -2.49 -4.62 -19.68
C LEU A 169 -2.39 -3.85 -18.34
N ALA A 170 -3.48 -3.19 -17.92
CA ALA A 170 -3.53 -2.54 -16.61
C ALA A 170 -3.35 -3.54 -15.46
N LYS A 171 -4.01 -4.70 -15.53
CA LYS A 171 -3.85 -5.76 -14.52
C LYS A 171 -2.44 -6.35 -14.49
N THR A 172 -1.78 -6.37 -15.63
CA THR A 172 -0.42 -6.87 -15.80
C THR A 172 0.65 -5.96 -15.17
N MET A 173 0.37 -4.67 -14.93
CA MET A 173 1.34 -3.75 -14.34
C MET A 173 1.81 -4.16 -12.94
N ILE A 174 0.93 -4.75 -12.12
CA ILE A 174 1.34 -5.25 -10.80
C ILE A 174 2.35 -6.40 -10.92
N LYS A 175 2.21 -7.24 -11.95
CA LYS A 175 3.19 -8.28 -12.23
C LYS A 175 4.52 -7.65 -12.60
N ALA A 176 4.52 -6.68 -13.51
CA ALA A 176 5.74 -5.97 -13.91
C ALA A 176 6.46 -5.37 -12.69
N HIS A 177 5.71 -4.71 -11.81
CA HIS A 177 6.19 -4.11 -10.57
C HIS A 177 6.90 -5.13 -9.68
N ILE A 178 6.22 -6.23 -9.35
CA ILE A 178 6.78 -7.36 -8.57
C ILE A 178 8.06 -7.91 -9.23
N LEU A 179 8.10 -8.03 -10.55
CA LEU A 179 9.26 -8.60 -11.26
C LEU A 179 10.47 -7.67 -11.31
N THR A 180 10.22 -6.36 -11.43
CA THR A 180 11.27 -5.34 -11.45
C THR A 180 11.84 -5.05 -10.06
N GLY A 181 11.22 -5.61 -9.03
CA GLY A 181 11.54 -5.43 -7.63
C GLY A 181 10.49 -4.53 -6.97
N ASP A 182 9.89 -5.03 -5.90
CA ASP A 182 9.02 -4.29 -4.98
C ASP A 182 9.55 -4.49 -3.55
N ASP A 183 8.85 -3.92 -2.57
CA ASP A 183 9.28 -4.04 -1.18
C ASP A 183 9.25 -5.49 -0.66
N CYS A 184 8.55 -6.41 -1.32
CA CYS A 184 8.42 -7.82 -0.94
C CYS A 184 9.37 -8.76 -1.70
N MET A 185 9.85 -8.35 -2.88
CA MET A 185 10.61 -9.19 -3.80
C MET A 185 11.79 -8.42 -4.39
N SER A 186 12.98 -9.01 -4.30
CA SER A 186 14.16 -8.44 -4.99
C SER A 186 14.03 -8.52 -6.51
N LYS A 187 14.58 -7.52 -7.20
CA LYS A 187 14.68 -7.49 -8.66
C LYS A 187 15.34 -8.77 -9.18
N VAL A 188 14.66 -9.47 -10.09
CA VAL A 188 15.23 -10.64 -10.77
C VAL A 188 15.79 -10.21 -12.12
N GLY A 189 17.12 -10.29 -12.28
CA GLY A 189 17.84 -9.79 -13.45
C GLY A 189 17.40 -10.39 -14.79
N THR A 190 17.14 -11.70 -14.85
CA THR A 190 16.65 -12.40 -16.06
C THR A 190 15.24 -11.97 -16.47
N LYS A 191 14.39 -11.60 -15.51
CA LYS A 191 13.04 -11.08 -15.79
C LYS A 191 13.07 -9.65 -16.34
N HIS A 192 14.03 -8.83 -15.91
CA HIS A 192 14.26 -7.52 -16.53
C HIS A 192 14.71 -7.65 -17.99
N ALA A 193 15.61 -8.61 -18.28
CA ALA A 193 16.06 -8.92 -19.64
C ALA A 193 14.90 -9.44 -20.54
N ALA A 194 14.03 -10.28 -19.99
CA ALA A 194 12.82 -10.77 -20.65
C ALA A 194 11.82 -9.64 -20.96
N VAL A 195 11.57 -8.75 -19.99
CA VAL A 195 10.73 -7.54 -20.18
C VAL A 195 11.32 -6.60 -21.23
N THR A 196 12.64 -6.47 -21.34
CA THR A 196 13.25 -5.66 -22.41
C THR A 196 13.18 -6.29 -23.80
N SER A 197 12.97 -7.60 -23.91
CA SER A 197 12.97 -8.33 -25.19
C SER A 197 11.58 -8.37 -25.83
N ASP A 198 10.56 -8.81 -25.08
CA ASP A 198 9.15 -8.81 -25.50
C ASP A 198 8.23 -8.55 -24.29
N PRO A 199 8.07 -7.27 -23.89
CA PRO A 199 7.41 -6.91 -22.64
C PRO A 199 5.95 -7.35 -22.60
N VAL A 200 5.22 -7.25 -23.72
CA VAL A 200 3.78 -7.54 -23.73
C VAL A 200 3.52 -9.01 -23.52
N HIS A 201 4.23 -9.88 -24.27
CA HIS A 201 4.10 -11.33 -24.15
C HIS A 201 4.47 -11.81 -22.75
N PHE A 202 5.65 -11.42 -22.27
CA PHE A 202 6.14 -11.85 -20.96
C PHE A 202 5.25 -11.40 -19.82
N LEU A 203 4.85 -10.13 -19.81
CA LEU A 203 4.06 -9.60 -18.71
C LEU A 203 2.63 -10.17 -18.71
N MET A 204 2.03 -10.45 -19.87
CA MET A 204 0.71 -11.07 -19.94
C MET A 204 0.74 -12.53 -19.47
N ASN A 205 1.75 -13.30 -19.85
CA ASN A 205 1.82 -14.73 -19.55
C ASN A 205 2.46 -15.05 -18.19
N PHE A 206 3.19 -14.11 -17.59
CA PHE A 206 3.89 -14.35 -16.33
C PHE A 206 2.92 -14.78 -15.21
N GLY A 207 3.20 -15.93 -14.60
CA GLY A 207 2.42 -16.48 -13.49
C GLY A 207 1.01 -16.96 -13.88
N GLU A 208 0.71 -17.09 -15.18
CA GLU A 208 -0.56 -17.64 -15.66
C GLU A 208 -0.54 -19.18 -15.77
N THR A 209 0.65 -19.77 -15.80
CA THR A 209 0.83 -21.24 -15.90
C THR A 209 1.97 -21.72 -14.99
N ASP A 210 1.77 -22.88 -14.37
CA ASP A 210 2.82 -23.55 -13.56
C ASP A 210 3.86 -24.29 -14.43
N ASN A 211 3.62 -24.41 -15.73
CA ASN A 211 4.49 -25.09 -16.68
C ASN A 211 5.38 -24.07 -17.41
N LEU A 212 6.68 -24.35 -17.47
CA LEU A 212 7.64 -23.63 -18.31
C LEU A 212 7.54 -24.13 -19.76
N SER A 213 7.46 -23.22 -20.72
CA SER A 213 7.56 -23.58 -22.13
C SER A 213 9.03 -23.67 -22.57
N GLU A 214 9.31 -24.41 -23.65
CA GLU A 214 10.66 -24.46 -24.26
C GLU A 214 11.18 -23.07 -24.66
N GLN A 215 10.28 -22.12 -24.97
CA GLN A 215 10.65 -20.74 -25.26
C GLN A 215 11.09 -19.98 -24.00
N ASP A 216 10.46 -20.23 -22.85
CA ASP A 216 10.83 -19.60 -21.58
C ASP A 216 12.22 -20.07 -21.13
N GLU A 217 12.53 -21.35 -21.34
CA GLU A 217 13.85 -21.92 -21.07
C GLU A 217 14.95 -21.28 -21.94
N ALA A 218 14.71 -21.14 -23.25
CA ALA A 218 15.67 -20.53 -24.17
C ALA A 218 15.94 -19.03 -23.89
N LEU A 219 15.00 -18.33 -23.24
CA LEU A 219 15.15 -16.94 -22.82
C LEU A 219 15.86 -16.80 -21.47
N ALA A 220 15.77 -17.80 -20.59
CA ALA A 220 16.50 -17.81 -19.32
C ALA A 220 18.01 -18.06 -19.48
N GLU A 221 18.43 -18.67 -20.60
CA GLU A 221 19.83 -18.93 -20.93
C GLU A 221 20.57 -17.75 -21.61
N LYS A 222 19.88 -16.63 -21.86
CA LYS A 222 20.46 -15.40 -22.43
C LYS A 222 20.69 -14.32 -21.38
#